data_AF-A0A670I8U1-F1
#
_entry.id   AF-A0A670I8U1-F1
#
_cell.length_a   1.000
_cell.length_b   1.000
_cell.length_c   1.000
_cell.angle_alpha   90.00
_cell.angle_beta   90.00
_cell.angle_gamma   90.00
#
_symmetry.space_group_name_H-M   'P 1'
#
loop_
_entity.id
_entity.type
_entity.pdbx_description
1 polymer ?
#
loop_
_entity_poly.entity_id
_entity_poly.type
_entity_poly.pdbx_seq_one_letter_code
_entity_poly.pdbx_strand_id
1 'polypeptide(L)'
;MNLKLVYVSVLMFGIMGLFLFMYLQDWIEEQHTGKITNKLAKSISAVQWKNKQWHGPMHMPEDLGKWGDADPILGMAGSLTTGLSEESQKIKSLLKQFRQVNLPPVLRPLNKTLIKSNHWKTTDEMQEKRRSFLYDFCKRYTGKSRPRTHLTRMVSRIYVEDKHKVLYCEVPKAGCSNWKRVLMVLSGVADSAANITHDAAHYGKHLRKLDSYNLKGIHKRLKTYTKVIFVRDPMERLVSAFRDKFEHPNSYYHPVFGKAIIKKYRLNADRVALATGSGVKFKEFIHQLCYPCAINYDYIGKFETLGDDANYFLRLIGAPEGLTFPNFKDRHSSEKRTNLEVVRQYLAEISNTERQQIYNFYYLDYLMFNYSVPYV
;
A
#
# COMPACT_ATOMS: atom_id res chain seq x y z
N MET A 1 49.92 21.41 -12.71
CA MET A 1 49.15 20.78 -11.62
C MET A 1 48.78 19.35 -12.03
N ASN A 2 49.21 18.32 -11.31
CA ASN A 2 49.09 16.92 -11.76
C ASN A 2 47.66 16.42 -11.58
N LEU A 3 46.94 16.17 -12.70
CA LEU A 3 45.52 15.77 -12.70
C LEU A 3 45.26 14.48 -11.92
N LYS A 4 46.24 13.56 -11.86
CA LYS A 4 46.13 12.34 -11.02
C LYS A 4 46.13 12.67 -9.53
N LEU A 5 46.89 13.68 -9.11
CA LEU A 5 46.93 14.10 -7.71
C LEU A 5 45.61 14.75 -7.28
N VAL A 6 45.02 15.58 -8.14
CA VAL A 6 43.70 16.19 -7.92
C VAL A 6 42.60 15.11 -7.88
N TYR A 7 42.65 14.13 -8.78
CA TYR A 7 41.67 13.03 -8.81
C TYR A 7 41.76 12.13 -7.56
N VAL A 8 42.97 11.80 -7.11
CA VAL A 8 43.19 11.01 -5.88
C VAL A 8 42.79 11.80 -4.63
N SER A 9 43.07 13.11 -4.58
CA SER A 9 42.61 13.95 -3.47
C SER A 9 41.08 14.04 -3.42
N VAL A 10 40.39 14.21 -4.54
CA VAL A 10 38.92 14.24 -4.58
C VAL A 10 38.31 12.89 -4.16
N LEU A 11 38.93 11.77 -4.54
CA LEU A 11 38.48 10.42 -4.14
C LEU A 11 38.70 10.15 -2.65
N MET A 12 39.86 10.53 -2.09
CA MET A 12 40.19 10.31 -0.68
C MET A 12 39.37 11.21 0.25
N PHE A 13 39.15 12.47 -0.11
CA PHE A 13 38.26 13.37 0.65
C PHE A 13 36.78 13.01 0.48
N GLY A 14 36.38 12.50 -0.69
CA GLY A 14 35.00 12.06 -0.94
C GLY A 14 34.61 10.82 -0.14
N ILE A 15 35.50 9.83 -0.01
CA ILE A 15 35.22 8.60 0.74
C ILE A 15 35.26 8.86 2.26
N MET A 16 36.27 9.58 2.75
CA MET A 16 36.34 9.96 4.18
C MET A 16 35.20 10.89 4.57
N GLY A 17 34.78 11.80 3.69
CA GLY A 17 33.61 12.66 3.88
C GLY A 17 32.29 11.89 3.91
N LEU A 18 32.15 10.84 3.09
CA LEU A 18 30.99 9.94 3.12
C LEU A 18 30.94 9.13 4.42
N PHE A 19 32.08 8.60 4.91
CA PHE A 19 32.11 7.90 6.19
C PHE A 19 31.85 8.82 7.38
N LEU A 20 32.40 10.04 7.38
CA LEU A 20 32.12 11.05 8.39
C LEU A 20 30.64 11.48 8.37
N PHE A 21 30.05 11.63 7.18
CA PHE A 21 28.63 11.94 7.02
C PHE A 21 27.73 10.79 7.49
N MET A 22 28.07 9.54 7.16
CA MET A 22 27.33 8.37 7.66
C MET A 22 27.45 8.24 9.18
N TYR A 23 28.64 8.47 9.76
CA TYR A 23 28.85 8.44 11.20
C TYR A 23 28.12 9.59 11.92
N LEU A 24 28.15 10.80 11.36
CA LEU A 24 27.39 11.94 11.88
C LEU A 24 25.88 11.72 11.74
N GLN A 25 25.40 11.05 10.69
CA GLN A 25 23.98 10.77 10.52
C GLN A 25 23.48 9.69 11.49
N ASP A 26 24.27 8.67 11.78
CA ASP A 26 23.98 7.68 12.85
C ASP A 26 23.97 8.35 14.25
N TRP A 27 24.95 9.22 14.53
CA TRP A 27 25.03 9.98 15.79
C TRP A 27 23.86 10.96 15.97
N ILE A 28 23.43 11.63 14.88
CA ILE A 28 22.26 12.52 14.87
C ILE A 28 20.97 11.71 15.07
N GLU A 29 20.85 10.50 14.51
CA GLU A 29 19.67 9.63 14.70
C GLU A 29 19.57 9.09 16.15
N GLU A 30 20.69 8.78 16.81
CA GLU A 30 20.74 8.44 18.25
C GLU A 30 20.32 9.62 19.15
N GLN A 31 20.73 10.85 18.83
CA GLN A 31 20.36 12.06 19.57
C GLN A 31 18.86 12.43 19.39
N HIS A 32 18.29 12.19 18.21
CA HIS A 32 16.87 12.46 17.94
C HIS A 32 15.93 11.44 18.57
N THR A 33 16.29 10.15 18.62
CA THR A 33 15.52 9.14 19.34
C THR A 33 15.53 9.38 20.86
N GLY A 34 16.66 9.80 21.43
CA GLY A 34 16.78 10.22 22.84
C GLY A 34 16.02 11.51 23.18
N LYS A 35 15.89 12.46 22.25
CA LYS A 35 15.09 13.69 22.43
C LYS A 35 13.58 13.44 22.31
N ILE A 36 13.14 12.51 21.48
CA ILE A 36 11.71 12.16 21.33
C ILE A 36 11.22 11.40 22.56
N THR A 37 12.00 10.47 23.11
CA THR A 37 11.68 9.78 24.37
C THR A 37 11.65 10.75 25.56
N ASN A 38 12.58 11.71 25.63
CA ASN A 38 12.58 12.75 26.66
C ASN A 38 11.45 13.80 26.50
N LYS A 39 11.03 14.13 25.26
CA LYS A 39 9.85 14.98 25.03
C LYS A 39 8.56 14.27 25.42
N LEU A 40 8.44 12.98 25.13
CA LEU A 40 7.28 12.17 25.54
C LEU A 40 7.23 12.03 27.07
N ALA A 41 8.38 11.80 27.72
CA ALA A 41 8.51 11.74 29.18
C ALA A 41 8.19 13.09 29.85
N LYS A 42 8.61 14.22 29.26
CA LYS A 42 8.26 15.58 29.73
C LYS A 42 6.78 15.91 29.53
N SER A 43 6.15 15.48 28.45
CA SER A 43 4.70 15.65 28.27
C SER A 43 3.89 14.80 29.26
N ILE A 44 4.35 13.59 29.61
CA ILE A 44 3.70 12.73 30.61
C ILE A 44 3.84 13.33 32.01
N SER A 45 5.01 13.87 32.36
CA SER A 45 5.23 14.54 33.66
C SER A 45 4.52 15.90 33.78
N ALA A 46 4.33 16.63 32.68
CA ALA A 46 3.52 17.87 32.66
C ALA A 46 2.01 17.62 32.90
N VAL A 47 1.48 16.48 32.42
CA VAL A 47 0.11 16.05 32.72
C VAL A 47 -0.02 15.65 34.20
N GLN A 48 1.04 15.09 34.79
CA GLN A 48 1.10 14.69 36.19
C GLN A 48 1.16 15.89 37.16
N TRP A 49 1.73 17.02 36.73
CA TRP A 49 1.82 18.24 37.55
C TRP A 49 0.50 19.03 37.63
N LYS A 50 -0.38 18.91 36.62
CA LYS A 50 -1.70 19.56 36.63
C LYS A 50 -2.73 18.93 37.60
N ASN A 51 -2.48 17.71 38.08
CA ASN A 51 -3.39 16.99 38.99
C ASN A 51 -3.01 17.12 40.49
N LYS A 52 -2.04 17.97 40.84
CA LYS A 52 -1.51 18.09 42.22
C LYS A 52 -1.84 19.44 42.89
N GLN A 53 -3.08 19.89 42.76
CA GLN A 53 -3.61 21.03 43.54
C GLN A 53 -4.97 20.63 44.13
N TRP A 54 -4.98 20.31 45.42
CA TRP A 54 -6.19 20.09 46.22
C TRP A 54 -6.20 21.09 47.38
N HIS A 55 -7.34 21.73 47.60
CA HIS A 55 -7.66 22.54 48.79
C HIS A 55 -8.82 21.88 49.57
N GLY A 56 -8.71 21.80 50.91
CA GLY A 56 -9.85 21.64 51.86
C GLY A 56 -9.83 20.39 52.77
N PRO A 57 -10.29 20.45 54.05
CA PRO A 57 -9.46 20.07 55.20
C PRO A 57 -9.91 18.87 56.08
N MET A 58 -8.88 18.31 56.73
CA MET A 58 -8.71 17.64 58.04
C MET A 58 -9.92 17.28 58.95
N HIS A 59 -10.01 15.98 59.30
CA HIS A 59 -10.50 15.50 60.60
C HIS A 59 -9.78 14.18 60.98
N MET A 60 -9.20 14.12 62.20
CA MET A 60 -8.66 12.91 62.86
C MET A 60 -9.76 12.21 63.66
N PRO A 61 -9.60 10.90 63.90
CA PRO A 61 -9.65 10.43 65.28
C PRO A 61 -8.46 9.54 65.68
N GLU A 62 -8.21 9.59 66.98
CA GLU A 62 -7.25 8.86 67.80
C GLU A 62 -7.62 7.37 67.93
N ASP A 63 -6.63 6.47 67.91
CA ASP A 63 -6.44 5.50 68.99
C ASP A 63 -5.10 4.76 68.88
N LEU A 64 -4.40 4.71 70.03
CA LEU A 64 -3.07 4.14 70.27
C LEU A 64 -3.20 2.73 70.82
N GLY A 65 -2.57 1.72 70.18
CA GLY A 65 -2.66 0.34 70.64
C GLY A 65 -1.71 -0.68 70.02
N LYS A 66 -0.40 -0.41 70.03
CA LYS A 66 0.72 -1.36 70.29
C LYS A 66 0.84 -2.68 69.46
N TRP A 67 1.80 -2.73 68.51
CA TRP A 67 3.03 -3.59 68.50
C TRP A 67 3.64 -3.77 67.08
N GLY A 68 4.98 -3.68 66.99
CA GLY A 68 5.78 -4.39 65.98
C GLY A 68 6.45 -3.51 64.91
N ASP A 69 7.78 -3.44 64.96
CA ASP A 69 8.66 -2.74 64.02
C ASP A 69 8.49 -3.20 62.56
N ALA A 70 8.17 -2.26 61.65
CA ALA A 70 8.61 -2.21 60.24
C ALA A 70 8.07 -0.95 59.54
N ASP A 71 8.94 -0.20 58.85
CA ASP A 71 8.66 1.07 58.16
C ASP A 71 7.52 1.00 57.09
N PRO A 72 6.51 1.91 57.08
CA PRO A 72 5.38 1.86 56.15
C PRO A 72 5.62 2.49 54.76
N ILE A 73 6.84 2.92 54.40
CA ILE A 73 7.07 3.70 53.17
C ILE A 73 7.19 2.82 51.90
N LEU A 74 7.33 1.50 52.04
CA LEU A 74 7.49 0.59 50.89
C LEU A 74 6.16 0.08 50.28
N GLY A 75 5.01 0.36 50.89
CA GLY A 75 3.71 -0.18 50.44
C GLY A 75 3.03 0.60 49.33
N MET A 76 3.14 1.94 49.30
CA MET A 76 2.43 2.78 48.32
C MET A 76 3.24 3.07 47.06
N ALA A 77 4.57 3.08 47.14
CA ALA A 77 5.42 3.25 45.95
C ALA A 77 5.38 2.01 45.03
N GLY A 78 5.19 0.81 45.58
CA GLY A 78 5.08 -0.43 44.82
C GLY A 78 3.80 -0.51 43.98
N SER A 79 2.66 0.01 44.46
CA SER A 79 1.39 -0.06 43.72
C SER A 79 1.29 1.00 42.60
N LEU A 80 1.83 2.21 42.82
CA LEU A 80 1.83 3.27 41.80
C LEU A 80 2.86 3.04 40.68
N THR A 81 4.01 2.42 40.97
CA THR A 81 5.05 2.13 39.96
C THR A 81 4.76 0.86 39.15
N THR A 82 4.10 -0.14 39.75
CA THR A 82 3.64 -1.34 39.03
C THR A 82 2.51 -1.01 38.06
N GLY A 83 1.53 -0.18 38.45
CA GLY A 83 0.44 0.26 37.57
C GLY A 83 0.92 1.08 36.35
N LEU A 84 1.87 1.99 36.54
CA LEU A 84 2.46 2.80 35.45
C LEU A 84 3.35 1.97 34.50
N SER A 85 4.04 0.95 35.03
CA SER A 85 4.84 0.00 34.25
C SER A 85 3.95 -0.93 33.43
N GLU A 86 2.89 -1.49 34.02
CA GLU A 86 1.92 -2.34 33.34
C GLU A 86 1.17 -1.58 32.24
N GLU A 87 0.73 -0.35 32.50
CA GLU A 87 0.04 0.47 31.51
C GLU A 87 0.98 0.92 30.38
N SER A 88 2.23 1.26 30.69
CA SER A 88 3.28 1.54 29.69
C SER A 88 3.65 0.31 28.85
N GLN A 89 3.71 -0.87 29.47
CA GLN A 89 3.92 -2.15 28.77
C GLN A 89 2.71 -2.52 27.91
N LYS A 90 1.49 -2.24 28.38
CA LYS A 90 0.24 -2.43 27.62
C LYS A 90 0.19 -1.47 26.43
N ILE A 91 0.60 -0.22 26.60
CA ILE A 91 0.73 0.77 25.51
C ILE A 91 1.83 0.35 24.53
N LYS A 92 3.01 -0.10 25.00
CA LYS A 92 4.09 -0.62 24.13
C LYS A 92 3.66 -1.90 23.39
N SER A 93 2.94 -2.80 24.05
CA SER A 93 2.35 -4.01 23.48
C SER A 93 1.30 -3.67 22.43
N LEU A 94 0.38 -2.75 22.73
CA LEU A 94 -0.60 -2.21 21.79
C LEU A 94 0.12 -1.56 20.60
N LEU A 95 1.11 -0.69 20.82
CA LEU A 95 1.89 -0.04 19.76
C LEU A 95 2.69 -1.06 18.92
N LYS A 96 3.20 -2.12 19.52
CA LYS A 96 3.89 -3.23 18.82
C LYS A 96 2.91 -4.05 17.98
N GLN A 97 1.71 -4.32 18.51
CA GLN A 97 0.59 -4.94 17.80
C GLN A 97 0.07 -4.04 16.66
N PHE A 98 0.11 -2.72 16.83
CA PHE A 98 -0.29 -1.73 15.81
C PHE A 98 0.78 -1.48 14.73
N ARG A 99 2.06 -1.75 15.01
CA ARG A 99 3.18 -1.60 14.05
C ARG A 99 3.35 -2.80 13.12
N GLN A 100 2.94 -3.99 13.55
CA GLN A 100 2.98 -5.20 12.73
C GLN A 100 1.57 -5.73 12.52
N VAL A 101 1.04 -5.55 11.31
CA VAL A 101 -0.16 -6.25 10.87
C VAL A 101 0.23 -7.71 10.61
N ASN A 102 0.34 -8.49 11.67
CA ASN A 102 0.34 -9.95 11.58
C ASN A 102 -1.12 -10.40 11.47
N LEU A 103 -1.77 -10.11 10.34
CA LEU A 103 -2.92 -10.92 9.98
C LEU A 103 -2.34 -12.27 9.50
N PRO A 104 -2.58 -13.39 10.22
CA PRO A 104 -2.30 -14.68 9.62
C PRO A 104 -3.07 -14.77 8.30
N PRO A 105 -2.49 -15.32 7.22
CA PRO A 105 -3.28 -15.62 6.04
C PRO A 105 -4.42 -16.52 6.50
N VAL A 106 -5.65 -16.05 6.34
CA VAL A 106 -6.86 -16.81 6.66
C VAL A 106 -7.78 -16.63 5.47
N LEU A 107 -8.09 -17.72 4.80
CA LEU A 107 -9.13 -17.76 3.78
C LEU A 107 -10.48 -17.61 4.48
N ARG A 108 -11.10 -16.44 4.35
CA ARG A 108 -12.45 -16.19 4.89
C ARG A 108 -13.48 -16.60 3.85
N PRO A 109 -14.50 -17.41 4.17
CA PRO A 109 -15.55 -17.73 3.19
C PRO A 109 -16.18 -16.46 2.62
N LEU A 110 -16.39 -16.41 1.30
CA LEU A 110 -17.19 -15.34 0.69
C LEU A 110 -18.64 -15.54 1.08
N ASN A 111 -19.34 -14.45 1.43
CA ASN A 111 -20.77 -14.52 1.66
C ASN A 111 -21.50 -14.61 0.30
N LYS A 112 -22.00 -15.80 -0.03
CA LYS A 112 -22.65 -16.09 -1.32
C LYS A 112 -24.18 -16.06 -1.23
N THR A 113 -24.78 -15.67 -0.10
CA THR A 113 -26.24 -15.73 0.11
C THR A 113 -27.04 -14.89 -0.89
N LEU A 114 -26.43 -13.84 -1.46
CA LEU A 114 -27.05 -12.97 -2.46
C LEU A 114 -26.91 -13.50 -3.89
N ILE A 115 -26.13 -14.56 -4.12
CA ILE A 115 -25.92 -15.15 -5.45
C ILE A 115 -27.00 -16.21 -5.69
N LYS A 116 -28.01 -15.84 -6.49
CA LYS A 116 -29.17 -16.69 -6.78
C LYS A 116 -29.11 -17.41 -8.14
N SER A 117 -28.27 -16.95 -9.06
CA SER A 117 -28.27 -17.41 -10.46
C SER A 117 -27.14 -18.38 -10.78
N ASN A 118 -27.48 -19.48 -11.46
CA ASN A 118 -26.53 -20.44 -12.02
C ASN A 118 -25.55 -19.82 -13.02
N HIS A 119 -25.88 -18.66 -13.59
CA HIS A 119 -25.00 -17.89 -14.47
C HIS A 119 -23.62 -17.64 -13.84
N TRP A 120 -23.54 -17.49 -12.52
CA TRP A 120 -22.30 -17.16 -11.82
C TRP A 120 -21.46 -18.36 -11.41
N LYS A 121 -21.90 -19.59 -11.72
CA LYS A 121 -21.23 -20.83 -11.26
C LYS A 121 -19.76 -20.87 -11.70
N THR A 122 -19.49 -20.60 -12.97
CA THR A 122 -18.11 -20.63 -13.51
C THR A 122 -17.23 -19.55 -12.89
N THR A 123 -17.75 -18.33 -12.71
CA THR A 123 -17.02 -17.22 -12.08
C THR A 123 -16.72 -17.53 -10.61
N ASP A 124 -17.67 -18.13 -9.89
CA ASP A 124 -17.50 -18.54 -8.49
C ASP A 124 -16.40 -19.60 -8.34
N GLU A 125 -16.47 -20.68 -9.12
CA GLU A 125 -15.48 -21.75 -9.11
C GLU A 125 -14.07 -21.23 -9.44
N MET A 126 -13.97 -20.32 -10.41
CA MET A 126 -12.71 -19.68 -10.78
C MET A 126 -12.18 -18.79 -9.66
N GLN A 127 -13.08 -18.09 -8.96
CA GLN A 127 -12.72 -17.24 -7.85
C GLN A 127 -12.20 -18.03 -6.65
N GLU A 128 -12.81 -19.16 -6.30
CA GLU A 128 -12.29 -20.05 -5.25
C GLU A 128 -10.89 -20.57 -5.59
N LYS A 129 -10.66 -20.98 -6.85
CA LYS A 129 -9.32 -21.41 -7.32
C LYS A 129 -8.28 -20.30 -7.15
N ARG A 130 -8.59 -19.06 -7.54
CA ARG A 130 -7.67 -17.91 -7.42
C ARG A 130 -7.34 -17.58 -5.98
N ARG A 131 -8.34 -17.61 -5.10
CA ARG A 131 -8.17 -17.34 -3.66
C ARG A 131 -7.28 -18.38 -3.00
N SER A 132 -7.57 -19.66 -3.24
CA SER A 132 -6.77 -20.77 -2.72
C SER A 132 -5.33 -20.70 -3.22
N PHE A 133 -5.13 -20.46 -4.52
CA PHE A 133 -3.82 -20.34 -5.12
C PHE A 133 -2.98 -19.21 -4.49
N LEU A 134 -3.53 -17.99 -4.38
CA LEU A 134 -2.82 -16.85 -3.78
C LEU A 134 -2.47 -17.12 -2.32
N TYR A 135 -3.38 -17.74 -1.58
CA TYR A 135 -3.16 -18.14 -0.20
C TYR A 135 -1.98 -19.12 -0.08
N ASP A 136 -1.97 -20.19 -0.89
CA ASP A 136 -0.91 -21.19 -0.88
C ASP A 136 0.43 -20.63 -1.37
N PHE A 137 0.41 -19.73 -2.36
CA PHE A 137 1.58 -18.99 -2.80
C PHE A 137 2.16 -18.17 -1.64
N CYS A 138 1.35 -17.35 -1.00
CA CYS A 138 1.82 -16.48 0.09
C CYS A 138 2.23 -17.27 1.34
N LYS A 139 1.59 -18.39 1.66
CA LYS A 139 2.01 -19.29 2.74
C LYS A 139 3.43 -19.82 2.51
N ARG A 140 3.74 -20.24 1.27
CA ARG A 140 5.08 -20.70 0.88
C ARG A 140 6.11 -19.56 0.83
N TYR A 141 5.72 -18.40 0.31
CA TYR A 141 6.62 -17.26 0.12
C TYR A 141 6.97 -16.55 1.44
N THR A 142 5.99 -16.39 2.35
CA THR A 142 6.18 -15.66 3.62
C THR A 142 6.90 -16.46 4.71
N GLY A 143 7.06 -17.78 4.53
CA GLY A 143 7.83 -18.64 5.45
C GLY A 143 9.33 -18.31 5.54
N LYS A 144 9.86 -17.41 4.69
CA LYS A 144 11.29 -17.11 4.60
C LYS A 144 11.74 -15.77 5.20
N SER A 145 10.84 -14.81 5.45
CA SER A 145 11.04 -13.53 6.18
C SER A 145 9.92 -12.55 5.78
N ARG A 146 9.14 -12.02 6.73
CA ARG A 146 8.16 -10.95 6.42
C ARG A 146 8.88 -9.60 6.34
N PRO A 147 8.81 -8.86 5.22
CA PRO A 147 9.36 -7.51 5.16
C PRO A 147 8.68 -6.62 6.21
N ARG A 148 9.46 -5.94 7.06
CA ARG A 148 8.96 -4.90 7.98
C ARG A 148 8.54 -3.67 7.16
N THR A 149 7.37 -3.74 6.53
CA THR A 149 6.77 -2.61 5.84
C THR A 149 5.89 -1.83 6.79
N HIS A 150 6.04 -0.50 6.84
CA HIS A 150 5.18 0.36 7.64
C HIS A 150 3.72 0.25 7.19
N LEU A 151 2.79 0.13 8.15
CA LEU A 151 1.36 -0.06 7.90
C LEU A 151 0.79 0.98 6.93
N THR A 152 1.10 2.27 7.13
CA THR A 152 0.56 3.32 6.25
C THR A 152 0.98 3.14 4.79
N ARG A 153 2.22 2.70 4.54
CA ARG A 153 2.68 2.40 3.18
C ARG A 153 1.92 1.22 2.59
N MET A 154 1.68 0.19 3.40
CA MET A 154 0.94 -1.01 3.02
C MET A 154 -0.50 -0.70 2.58
N VAL A 155 -1.16 0.23 3.27
CA VAL A 155 -2.58 0.56 3.03
C VAL A 155 -2.80 1.82 2.19
N SER A 156 -1.74 2.50 1.75
CA SER A 156 -1.80 3.77 1.01
C SER A 156 -2.50 3.74 -0.35
N ARG A 157 -2.74 2.53 -0.88
CA ARG A 157 -3.40 2.30 -2.18
C ARG A 157 -4.78 1.67 -2.03
N ILE A 158 -5.27 1.53 -0.81
CA ILE A 158 -6.57 0.93 -0.53
C ILE A 158 -7.60 2.04 -0.37
N TYR A 159 -8.61 2.05 -1.23
CA TYR A 159 -9.79 2.88 -1.06
C TYR A 159 -10.82 2.18 -0.18
N VAL A 160 -11.56 2.97 0.57
CA VAL A 160 -12.56 2.52 1.54
C VAL A 160 -13.94 2.93 1.06
N GLU A 161 -14.84 1.96 0.95
CA GLU A 161 -16.27 2.16 0.75
C GLU A 161 -16.99 1.54 1.96
N ASP A 162 -17.48 2.41 2.86
CA ASP A 162 -17.98 1.99 4.17
C ASP A 162 -19.40 1.37 4.09
N LYS A 163 -20.22 1.72 3.08
CA LYS A 163 -21.63 1.30 2.97
C LYS A 163 -21.77 -0.19 2.71
N HIS A 164 -21.00 -0.74 1.78
CA HIS A 164 -20.95 -2.17 1.47
C HIS A 164 -19.72 -2.85 2.10
N LYS A 165 -18.97 -2.13 2.95
CA LYS A 165 -17.80 -2.62 3.68
C LYS A 165 -16.73 -3.19 2.75
N VAL A 166 -16.30 -2.41 1.77
CA VAL A 166 -15.31 -2.81 0.76
C VAL A 166 -13.99 -2.07 0.96
N LEU A 167 -12.88 -2.82 0.82
CA LEU A 167 -11.52 -2.31 0.69
C LEU A 167 -10.99 -2.66 -0.69
N TYR A 168 -10.86 -1.67 -1.56
CA TYR A 168 -10.38 -1.86 -2.94
C TYR A 168 -8.93 -1.40 -3.08
N CYS A 169 -8.01 -2.30 -3.43
CA CYS A 169 -6.64 -1.89 -3.73
C CYS A 169 -6.45 -1.46 -5.19
N GLU A 170 -5.95 -0.24 -5.38
CA GLU A 170 -5.65 0.31 -6.68
C GLU A 170 -4.37 -0.28 -7.27
N VAL A 171 -4.58 -1.11 -8.31
CA VAL A 171 -3.55 -1.55 -9.25
C VAL A 171 -3.69 -0.73 -10.54
N PRO A 172 -2.75 0.20 -10.82
CA PRO A 172 -2.77 0.98 -12.05
C PRO A 172 -2.84 0.10 -13.29
N LYS A 173 -3.65 0.54 -14.25
CA LYS A 173 -3.85 -0.12 -15.55
C LYS A 173 -4.51 -1.51 -15.49
N ALA A 174 -5.09 -1.86 -14.34
CA ALA A 174 -5.96 -3.03 -14.16
C ALA A 174 -7.44 -2.61 -13.94
N GLY A 175 -7.92 -1.60 -14.69
CA GLY A 175 -9.31 -1.12 -14.59
C GLY A 175 -9.59 -0.14 -13.44
N CYS A 176 -8.54 0.42 -12.82
CA CYS A 176 -8.65 1.24 -11.62
C CYS A 176 -9.56 2.47 -11.75
N SER A 177 -9.61 3.13 -12.91
CA SER A 177 -10.46 4.32 -13.13
C SER A 177 -11.95 3.96 -13.03
N ASN A 178 -12.38 2.88 -13.67
CA ASN A 178 -13.77 2.41 -13.61
C ASN A 178 -14.13 1.87 -12.22
N TRP A 179 -13.19 1.23 -11.52
CA TRP A 179 -13.41 0.86 -10.11
C TRP A 179 -13.64 2.07 -9.21
N LYS A 180 -12.88 3.16 -9.38
CA LYS A 180 -13.14 4.39 -8.60
C LYS A 180 -14.52 4.96 -8.88
N ARG A 181 -14.97 4.96 -10.14
CA ARG A 181 -16.34 5.36 -10.51
C ARG A 181 -17.40 4.50 -9.82
N VAL A 182 -17.21 3.18 -9.84
CA VAL A 182 -18.09 2.23 -9.13
C VAL A 182 -18.12 2.52 -7.63
N LEU A 183 -16.97 2.74 -6.99
CA LEU A 183 -16.91 3.08 -5.57
C LEU A 183 -17.62 4.40 -5.26
N MET A 184 -17.51 5.40 -6.14
CA MET A 184 -18.23 6.67 -6.00
C MET A 184 -19.75 6.45 -6.06
N VAL A 185 -20.23 5.63 -6.98
CA VAL A 185 -21.66 5.27 -7.06
C VAL A 185 -22.12 4.48 -5.84
N LEU A 186 -21.34 3.46 -5.41
CA LEU A 186 -21.65 2.68 -4.22
C LEU A 186 -21.74 3.53 -2.95
N SER A 187 -20.86 4.52 -2.82
CA SER A 187 -20.85 5.46 -1.71
C SER A 187 -21.99 6.50 -1.74
N GLY A 188 -22.72 6.60 -2.86
CA GLY A 188 -23.77 7.60 -3.07
C GLY A 188 -23.26 8.99 -3.45
N VAL A 189 -21.99 9.13 -3.83
CA VAL A 189 -21.40 10.41 -4.29
C VAL A 189 -21.79 10.73 -5.74
N ALA A 190 -22.23 9.73 -6.50
CA ALA A 190 -22.69 9.90 -7.88
C ALA A 190 -23.80 8.88 -8.20
N ASP A 191 -24.73 9.26 -9.07
CA ASP A 191 -25.84 8.38 -9.45
C ASP A 191 -25.43 7.35 -10.52
N SER A 192 -24.49 7.71 -11.39
CA SER A 192 -24.05 6.87 -12.50
C SER A 192 -22.55 6.99 -12.73
N ALA A 193 -21.92 5.85 -12.99
CA ALA A 193 -20.51 5.79 -13.32
C ALA A 193 -20.19 6.48 -14.65
N ALA A 194 -21.14 6.53 -15.59
CA ALA A 194 -20.95 7.16 -16.90
C ALA A 194 -20.77 8.68 -16.82
N ASN A 195 -21.33 9.32 -15.79
CA ASN A 195 -21.28 10.78 -15.61
C ASN A 195 -19.98 11.25 -14.92
N ILE A 196 -19.13 10.32 -14.49
CA ILE A 196 -17.91 10.64 -13.74
C ILE A 196 -16.74 10.77 -14.69
N THR A 197 -16.22 11.99 -14.83
CA THR A 197 -15.04 12.29 -15.65
C THR A 197 -13.79 11.60 -15.11
N HIS A 198 -12.76 11.47 -15.97
CA HIS A 198 -11.46 10.93 -15.56
C HIS A 198 -10.87 11.71 -14.38
N ASP A 199 -10.94 13.04 -14.43
CA ASP A 199 -10.32 13.88 -13.42
C ASP A 199 -11.08 13.85 -12.09
N ALA A 200 -12.41 13.76 -12.13
CA ALA A 200 -13.19 13.51 -10.92
C ALA A 200 -12.78 12.18 -10.25
N ALA A 201 -12.65 11.11 -11.04
CA ALA A 201 -12.27 9.80 -10.52
C ALA A 201 -10.84 9.77 -9.93
N HIS A 202 -9.90 10.56 -10.45
CA HIS A 202 -8.49 10.49 -10.04
C HIS A 202 -8.05 11.61 -9.08
N TYR A 203 -8.62 12.81 -9.20
CA TYR A 203 -8.14 14.02 -8.53
C TYR A 203 -9.21 14.71 -7.68
N GLY A 204 -10.49 14.35 -7.85
CA GLY A 204 -11.61 14.98 -7.11
C GLY A 204 -11.66 14.69 -5.61
N LYS A 205 -10.78 13.83 -5.07
CA LYS A 205 -10.71 13.45 -3.65
C LYS A 205 -12.03 12.91 -3.05
N HIS A 206 -12.94 12.43 -3.89
CA HIS A 206 -14.24 11.88 -3.49
C HIS A 206 -14.15 10.57 -2.69
N LEU A 207 -13.07 9.81 -2.89
CA LEU A 207 -12.86 8.51 -2.24
C LEU A 207 -11.80 8.60 -1.14
N ARG A 208 -12.14 8.06 0.03
CA ARG A 208 -11.21 7.99 1.16
C ARG A 208 -10.25 6.81 1.00
N LYS A 209 -8.98 7.04 1.31
CA LYS A 209 -7.97 5.99 1.40
C LYS A 209 -7.85 5.45 2.82
N LEU A 210 -7.45 4.19 2.96
CA LEU A 210 -7.37 3.51 4.25
C LEU A 210 -6.29 4.12 5.16
N ASP A 211 -5.19 4.62 4.59
CA ASP A 211 -4.14 5.35 5.31
C ASP A 211 -4.59 6.70 5.90
N SER A 212 -5.75 7.22 5.49
CA SER A 212 -6.35 8.44 6.08
C SER A 212 -7.04 8.19 7.42
N TYR A 213 -7.20 6.93 7.83
CA TYR A 213 -7.85 6.57 9.10
C TYR A 213 -6.81 6.41 10.22
N ASN A 214 -7.22 6.63 11.46
CA ASN A 214 -6.40 6.28 12.61
C ASN A 214 -6.17 4.74 12.69
N LEU A 215 -5.19 4.32 13.48
CA LEU A 215 -4.79 2.91 13.59
C LEU A 215 -5.95 1.97 13.95
N LYS A 216 -6.83 2.39 14.86
CA LYS A 216 -8.04 1.64 15.25
C LYS A 216 -9.00 1.48 14.06
N GLY A 217 -9.21 2.55 13.30
CA GLY A 217 -10.04 2.57 12.09
C GLY A 217 -9.49 1.70 10.97
N ILE A 218 -8.17 1.69 10.78
CA ILE A 218 -7.48 0.81 9.83
C ILE A 218 -7.71 -0.66 10.20
N HIS A 219 -7.41 -1.03 11.45
CA HIS A 219 -7.53 -2.40 11.92
C HIS A 219 -8.97 -2.91 11.88
N LYS A 220 -9.94 -2.08 12.30
CA LYS A 220 -11.37 -2.42 12.22
C LYS A 220 -11.76 -2.82 10.80
N ARG A 221 -11.36 -2.02 9.80
CA ARG A 221 -11.70 -2.27 8.39
C ARG A 221 -10.96 -3.47 7.82
N LEU A 222 -9.65 -3.59 8.03
CA LEU A 222 -8.89 -4.79 7.61
C LEU A 222 -9.49 -6.09 8.18
N LYS A 223 -10.04 -6.04 9.40
CA LYS A 223 -10.70 -7.18 10.03
C LYS A 223 -12.12 -7.42 9.51
N THR A 224 -12.91 -6.40 9.22
CA THR A 224 -14.36 -6.56 9.01
C THR A 224 -14.85 -6.36 7.57
N TYR A 225 -14.03 -5.77 6.70
CA TYR A 225 -14.44 -5.40 5.33
C TYR A 225 -13.93 -6.42 4.33
N THR A 226 -14.64 -6.61 3.23
CA THR A 226 -14.23 -7.44 2.10
C THR A 226 -13.10 -6.74 1.34
N LYS A 227 -11.93 -7.40 1.27
CA LYS A 227 -10.72 -6.89 0.62
C LYS A 227 -10.67 -7.41 -0.80
N VAL A 228 -10.62 -6.51 -1.78
CA VAL A 228 -10.63 -6.87 -3.19
C VAL A 228 -9.45 -6.26 -3.93
N ILE A 229 -8.85 -7.07 -4.81
CA ILE A 229 -7.81 -6.65 -5.74
C ILE A 229 -8.20 -7.09 -7.16
N PHE A 230 -7.98 -6.21 -8.13
CA PHE A 230 -8.06 -6.54 -9.55
C PHE A 230 -6.66 -6.47 -10.14
N VAL A 231 -6.23 -7.56 -10.73
CA VAL A 231 -4.90 -7.71 -11.31
C VAL A 231 -4.99 -7.85 -12.82
N ARG A 232 -3.86 -7.69 -13.48
CA ARG A 232 -3.73 -7.79 -14.93
C ARG A 232 -2.41 -8.46 -15.26
N ASP A 233 -2.36 -9.18 -16.37
CA ASP A 233 -1.11 -9.72 -16.90
C ASP A 233 0.00 -8.64 -16.86
N PRO A 234 1.17 -8.94 -16.29
CA PRO A 234 2.21 -7.93 -16.10
C PRO A 234 2.67 -7.24 -17.40
N MET A 235 2.79 -7.95 -18.52
CA MET A 235 3.17 -7.36 -19.80
C MET A 235 2.04 -6.53 -20.38
N GLU A 236 0.80 -7.00 -20.35
CA GLU A 236 -0.34 -6.18 -20.76
C GLU A 236 -0.47 -4.91 -19.93
N ARG A 237 -0.24 -5.01 -18.62
CA ARG A 237 -0.27 -3.88 -17.69
C ARG A 237 0.82 -2.87 -18.02
N LEU A 238 2.02 -3.34 -18.33
CA LEU A 238 3.14 -2.48 -18.68
C LEU A 238 2.95 -1.81 -20.04
N VAL A 239 2.55 -2.55 -21.07
CA VAL A 239 2.21 -1.99 -22.40
C VAL A 239 1.07 -0.99 -22.26
N SER A 240 0.02 -1.31 -21.49
CA SER A 240 -1.08 -0.37 -21.24
C SER A 240 -0.61 0.91 -20.54
N ALA A 241 0.36 0.83 -19.63
CA ALA A 241 0.96 2.01 -19.00
C ALA A 241 1.76 2.83 -20.00
N PHE A 242 2.58 2.16 -20.82
CA PHE A 242 3.37 2.81 -21.86
C PHE A 242 2.49 3.58 -22.84
N ARG A 243 1.48 2.91 -23.40
CA ARG A 243 0.50 3.50 -24.34
C ARG A 243 -0.21 4.74 -23.77
N ASP A 244 -0.63 4.65 -22.51
CA ASP A 244 -1.35 5.73 -21.83
C ASP A 244 -0.48 6.94 -21.47
N LYS A 245 0.82 6.71 -21.20
CA LYS A 245 1.71 7.73 -20.62
C LYS A 245 2.73 8.29 -21.58
N PHE A 246 3.09 7.56 -22.64
CA PHE A 246 4.26 7.88 -23.48
C PHE A 246 4.01 7.90 -25.00
N GLU A 247 2.93 7.32 -25.50
CA GLU A 247 2.62 7.37 -26.95
C GLU A 247 2.04 8.70 -27.40
N HIS A 248 1.46 9.43 -26.47
CA HIS A 248 0.79 10.69 -26.73
C HIS A 248 1.47 11.81 -25.95
N PRO A 249 1.50 13.05 -26.47
CA PRO A 249 2.02 14.19 -25.73
C PRO A 249 1.42 14.26 -24.32
N ASN A 250 2.28 14.22 -23.30
CA ASN A 250 1.85 14.27 -21.91
C ASN A 250 2.65 15.33 -21.14
N SER A 251 1.97 16.41 -20.73
CA SER A 251 2.57 17.55 -20.05
C SER A 251 3.10 17.26 -18.64
N TYR A 252 2.68 16.15 -18.02
CA TYR A 252 3.15 15.75 -16.70
C TYR A 252 4.19 14.63 -16.77
N TYR A 253 3.86 13.51 -17.43
CA TYR A 253 4.69 12.32 -17.39
C TYR A 253 5.97 12.46 -18.22
N HIS A 254 5.95 13.17 -19.35
CA HIS A 254 7.15 13.36 -20.15
C HIS A 254 8.17 14.24 -19.40
N PRO A 255 7.82 15.43 -18.88
CA PRO A 255 8.82 16.26 -18.21
C PRO A 255 9.30 15.70 -16.87
N VAL A 256 8.41 15.11 -16.07
CA VAL A 256 8.71 14.67 -14.69
C VAL A 256 9.46 13.34 -14.68
N PHE A 257 8.99 12.35 -15.44
CA PHE A 257 9.59 11.02 -15.45
C PHE A 257 10.44 10.81 -16.68
N GLY A 258 9.96 11.25 -17.85
CA GLY A 258 10.62 10.95 -19.10
C GLY A 258 12.00 11.56 -19.27
N LYS A 259 12.25 12.77 -18.76
CA LYS A 259 13.59 13.38 -18.77
C LYS A 259 14.60 12.59 -17.93
N ALA A 260 14.22 12.22 -16.71
CA ALA A 260 15.10 11.51 -15.77
C ALA A 260 15.46 10.11 -16.28
N ILE A 261 14.48 9.45 -16.88
CA ILE A 261 14.56 8.15 -17.54
C ILE A 261 15.50 8.22 -18.76
N ILE A 262 15.20 9.07 -19.74
CA ILE A 262 16.02 9.27 -20.96
C ILE A 262 17.48 9.59 -20.62
N LYS A 263 17.71 10.51 -19.67
CA LYS A 263 19.06 10.92 -19.24
C LYS A 263 19.85 9.79 -18.59
N LYS A 264 19.18 8.85 -17.93
CA LYS A 264 19.83 7.75 -17.19
C LYS A 264 20.17 6.55 -18.07
N TYR A 265 19.38 6.25 -19.10
CA TYR A 265 19.52 4.98 -19.84
C TYR A 265 19.82 5.10 -21.34
N ARG A 266 19.88 6.31 -21.92
CA ARG A 266 20.31 6.52 -23.32
C ARG A 266 21.66 7.25 -23.35
N LEU A 267 22.71 6.54 -23.79
CA LEU A 267 24.07 7.08 -23.90
C LEU A 267 24.17 8.23 -24.93
N ASN A 268 23.39 8.17 -26.02
CA ASN A 268 23.32 9.19 -27.08
C ASN A 268 21.87 9.63 -27.32
N ALA A 269 21.26 10.27 -26.32
CA ALA A 269 19.88 10.78 -26.45
C ALA A 269 19.83 12.06 -27.30
N ASP A 270 18.86 12.13 -28.21
CA ASP A 270 18.58 13.33 -29.00
C ASP A 270 18.27 14.55 -28.09
N ARG A 271 18.68 15.75 -28.53
CA ARG A 271 18.51 17.00 -27.78
C ARG A 271 17.04 17.31 -27.51
N VAL A 272 16.13 16.97 -28.43
CA VAL A 272 14.69 17.17 -28.22
C VAL A 272 14.19 16.20 -27.15
N ALA A 273 14.57 14.92 -27.22
CA ALA A 273 14.18 13.90 -26.24
C ALA A 273 14.67 14.21 -24.80
N LEU A 274 15.89 14.76 -24.65
CA LEU A 274 16.42 15.21 -23.35
C LEU A 274 15.69 16.46 -22.82
N ALA A 275 15.25 17.35 -23.71
CA ALA A 275 14.55 18.58 -23.35
C ALA A 275 13.07 18.37 -23.02
N THR A 276 12.39 17.41 -23.66
CA THR A 276 10.94 17.19 -23.52
C THR A 276 10.61 15.98 -22.64
N GLY A 277 11.49 14.98 -22.58
CA GLY A 277 11.20 13.70 -21.96
C GLY A 277 10.35 12.76 -22.83
N SER A 278 10.10 13.11 -24.11
CA SER A 278 9.37 12.26 -25.06
C SER A 278 10.24 11.10 -25.57
N GLY A 279 9.66 9.90 -25.70
CA GLY A 279 10.37 8.71 -26.19
C GLY A 279 11.01 7.84 -25.10
N VAL A 280 10.51 7.84 -23.87
CA VAL A 280 10.92 6.90 -22.81
C VAL A 280 10.89 5.45 -23.28
N LYS A 281 11.86 4.61 -22.88
CA LYS A 281 11.84 3.17 -23.19
C LYS A 281 11.26 2.36 -22.03
N PHE A 282 10.71 1.19 -22.37
CA PHE A 282 9.89 0.34 -21.51
C PHE A 282 10.57 -0.16 -20.22
N LYS A 283 11.90 -0.28 -20.20
CA LYS A 283 12.68 -0.93 -19.13
C LYS A 283 12.83 -0.14 -17.82
N GLU A 284 12.21 1.03 -17.70
CA GLU A 284 12.60 2.06 -16.71
C GLU A 284 11.50 2.39 -15.68
N PHE A 285 10.45 1.57 -15.60
CA PHE A 285 9.33 1.77 -14.68
C PHE A 285 9.26 0.62 -13.65
N ILE A 286 8.52 0.83 -12.56
CA ILE A 286 7.87 -0.18 -11.68
C ILE A 286 8.34 -0.29 -10.21
N HIS A 287 7.32 -0.43 -9.34
CA HIS A 287 7.34 -0.63 -7.89
C HIS A 287 6.41 -1.80 -7.51
N GLN A 288 6.66 -2.46 -6.37
CA GLN A 288 5.70 -3.40 -5.76
C GLN A 288 4.44 -2.67 -5.27
N LEU A 289 3.26 -3.26 -5.52
CA LEU A 289 1.96 -2.66 -5.25
C LEU A 289 1.09 -3.58 -4.37
N CYS A 290 0.20 -2.99 -3.56
CA CYS A 290 -0.90 -3.69 -2.87
C CYS A 290 -0.54 -4.82 -1.88
N TYR A 291 0.74 -5.17 -1.71
CA TYR A 291 1.25 -6.16 -0.74
C TYR A 291 0.38 -7.43 -0.57
N PRO A 292 0.13 -8.23 -1.62
CA PRO A 292 -0.84 -9.35 -1.59
C PRO A 292 -0.55 -10.46 -0.57
N CYS A 293 0.70 -10.60 -0.13
CA CYS A 293 1.06 -11.54 0.94
C CYS A 293 1.08 -10.93 2.35
N ALA A 294 0.92 -9.62 2.48
CA ALA A 294 0.76 -8.94 3.78
C ALA A 294 -0.70 -8.57 4.06
N ILE A 295 -1.52 -8.42 3.01
CA ILE A 295 -2.95 -8.15 3.09
C ILE A 295 -3.70 -9.36 2.54
N ASN A 296 -4.55 -9.97 3.36
CA ASN A 296 -5.39 -11.08 2.91
C ASN A 296 -6.53 -10.54 2.04
N TYR A 297 -6.38 -10.63 0.72
CA TYR A 297 -7.47 -10.30 -0.20
C TYR A 297 -8.51 -11.42 -0.19
N ASP A 298 -9.77 -11.04 0.00
CA ASP A 298 -10.91 -11.95 -0.01
C ASP A 298 -11.37 -12.21 -1.46
N TYR A 299 -11.20 -11.22 -2.36
CA TYR A 299 -11.58 -11.31 -3.77
C TYR A 299 -10.44 -10.90 -4.73
N ILE A 300 -10.27 -11.64 -5.84
CA ILE A 300 -9.18 -11.48 -6.82
C ILE A 300 -9.77 -11.52 -8.23
N GLY A 301 -10.06 -10.35 -8.78
CA GLY A 301 -10.46 -10.23 -10.18
C GLY A 301 -9.27 -10.17 -11.11
N LYS A 302 -9.44 -10.68 -12.33
CA LYS A 302 -8.48 -10.59 -13.43
C LYS A 302 -9.02 -9.66 -14.51
N PHE A 303 -8.14 -8.83 -15.06
CA PHE A 303 -8.51 -7.87 -16.10
C PHE A 303 -9.02 -8.59 -17.36
N GLU A 304 -8.49 -9.78 -17.63
CA GLU A 304 -8.84 -10.63 -18.76
C GLU A 304 -10.30 -11.10 -18.69
N THR A 305 -10.87 -11.21 -17.48
CA THR A 305 -12.27 -11.57 -17.20
C THR A 305 -12.99 -10.45 -16.44
N LEU A 306 -12.58 -9.20 -16.65
CA LEU A 306 -12.96 -8.07 -15.79
C LEU A 306 -14.48 -7.86 -15.69
N GLY A 307 -15.19 -8.01 -16.81
CA GLY A 307 -16.65 -7.80 -16.84
C GLY A 307 -17.36 -8.77 -15.89
N ASP A 308 -17.11 -10.06 -16.04
CA ASP A 308 -17.74 -11.09 -15.22
C ASP A 308 -17.25 -11.01 -13.77
N ASP A 309 -15.95 -10.86 -13.55
CA ASP A 309 -15.38 -10.77 -12.20
C ASP A 309 -15.91 -9.55 -11.44
N ALA A 310 -16.04 -8.40 -12.11
CA ALA A 310 -16.52 -7.19 -11.47
C ALA A 310 -18.03 -7.27 -11.18
N ASN A 311 -18.82 -7.72 -12.14
CA ASN A 311 -20.27 -7.84 -11.96
C ASN A 311 -20.62 -8.92 -10.93
N TYR A 312 -19.90 -10.04 -10.92
CA TYR A 312 -20.05 -11.05 -9.87
C TYR A 312 -19.72 -10.48 -8.49
N PHE A 313 -18.62 -9.73 -8.36
CA PHE A 313 -18.27 -9.04 -7.10
C PHE A 313 -19.35 -8.05 -6.66
N LEU A 314 -19.93 -7.28 -7.58
CA LEU A 314 -21.03 -6.36 -7.28
C LEU A 314 -22.25 -7.10 -6.72
N ARG A 315 -22.61 -8.26 -7.29
CA ARG A 315 -23.68 -9.10 -6.76
C ARG A 315 -23.33 -9.66 -5.37
N LEU A 316 -22.09 -10.08 -5.15
CA LEU A 316 -21.62 -10.61 -3.86
C LEU A 316 -21.74 -9.60 -2.72
N ILE A 317 -21.43 -8.32 -2.97
CA ILE A 317 -21.47 -7.27 -1.93
C ILE A 317 -22.87 -6.66 -1.75
N GLY A 318 -23.87 -7.12 -2.51
CA GLY A 318 -25.22 -6.57 -2.47
C GLY A 318 -25.33 -5.17 -3.08
N ALA A 319 -24.53 -4.87 -4.11
CA ALA A 319 -24.65 -3.62 -4.85
C ALA A 319 -26.03 -3.51 -5.54
N PRO A 320 -26.53 -2.28 -5.80
CA PRO A 320 -27.78 -2.06 -6.51
C PRO A 320 -27.90 -2.88 -7.80
N GLU A 321 -29.07 -3.42 -8.12
CA GLU A 321 -29.27 -4.31 -9.28
C GLU A 321 -28.91 -3.64 -10.62
N GLY A 322 -29.22 -2.35 -10.78
CA GLY A 322 -28.87 -1.57 -11.96
C GLY A 322 -27.38 -1.21 -12.09
N LEU A 323 -26.57 -1.38 -11.04
CA LEU A 323 -25.15 -1.06 -11.09
C LEU A 323 -24.35 -2.22 -11.70
N THR A 324 -23.77 -1.97 -12.87
CA THR A 324 -22.84 -2.88 -13.54
C THR A 324 -21.47 -2.24 -13.71
N PHE A 325 -20.44 -3.07 -13.89
CA PHE A 325 -19.10 -2.57 -14.12
C PHE A 325 -19.02 -1.83 -15.47
N PRO A 326 -18.53 -0.58 -15.51
CA PRO A 326 -18.49 0.19 -16.75
C PRO A 326 -17.53 -0.40 -17.78
N ASN A 327 -18.00 -0.55 -19.03
CA ASN A 327 -17.22 -1.05 -20.16
C ASN A 327 -16.73 0.06 -21.12
N PHE A 328 -16.88 1.34 -20.78
CA PHE A 328 -16.34 2.42 -21.61
C PHE A 328 -14.84 2.64 -21.32
N LYS A 329 -14.16 3.26 -22.30
CA LYS A 329 -12.76 3.71 -22.21
C LYS A 329 -12.79 5.24 -22.32
N ASP A 330 -12.30 5.93 -21.29
CA ASP A 330 -12.36 7.39 -21.19
C ASP A 330 -11.20 8.06 -21.94
N ARG A 331 -9.98 7.57 -21.75
CA ARG A 331 -8.79 8.07 -22.45
C ARG A 331 -8.49 7.26 -23.69
N HIS A 332 -8.19 7.96 -24.80
CA HIS A 332 -7.86 7.34 -26.09
C HIS A 332 -8.95 6.34 -26.51
N SER A 333 -10.23 6.76 -26.41
CA SER A 333 -11.41 5.89 -26.51
C SER A 333 -11.54 5.16 -27.85
N SER A 334 -11.03 5.77 -28.93
CA SER A 334 -10.99 5.20 -30.29
C SER A 334 -9.99 4.05 -30.45
N GLU A 335 -9.01 3.92 -29.56
CA GLU A 335 -7.99 2.87 -29.67
C GLU A 335 -8.42 1.56 -29.00
N LYS A 336 -8.07 0.44 -29.65
CA LYS A 336 -8.20 -0.90 -29.07
C LYS A 336 -7.53 -0.98 -27.69
N ARG A 337 -8.22 -1.61 -26.74
CA ARG A 337 -7.64 -1.94 -25.42
C ARG A 337 -6.40 -2.80 -25.64
N THR A 338 -5.37 -2.59 -24.82
CA THR A 338 -4.22 -3.49 -24.79
C THR A 338 -4.71 -4.90 -24.51
N ASN A 339 -4.20 -5.86 -25.27
CA ASN A 339 -4.46 -7.28 -25.17
C ASN A 339 -3.17 -8.03 -25.57
N LEU A 340 -3.18 -9.35 -25.54
CA LEU A 340 -2.01 -10.15 -25.91
C LEU A 340 -1.46 -9.88 -27.32
N GLU A 341 -2.31 -9.61 -28.30
CA GLU A 341 -1.89 -9.29 -29.68
C GLU A 341 -1.10 -7.97 -29.73
N VAL A 342 -1.65 -6.93 -29.11
CA VAL A 342 -0.95 -5.64 -28.95
C VAL A 342 0.36 -5.88 -28.23
N VAL A 343 0.38 -6.60 -27.10
CA VAL A 343 1.62 -6.87 -26.36
C VAL A 343 2.69 -7.51 -27.24
N ARG A 344 2.33 -8.50 -28.07
CA ARG A 344 3.28 -9.14 -29.00
C ARG A 344 3.94 -8.15 -29.96
N GLN A 345 3.20 -7.15 -30.45
CA GLN A 345 3.74 -6.12 -31.33
C GLN A 345 4.84 -5.30 -30.63
N TYR A 346 4.60 -4.85 -29.39
CA TYR A 346 5.63 -4.09 -28.63
C TYR A 346 6.81 -4.97 -28.23
N LEU A 347 6.56 -6.22 -27.85
CA LEU A 347 7.65 -7.14 -27.48
C LEU A 347 8.54 -7.47 -28.69
N ALA A 348 8.02 -7.45 -29.92
CA ALA A 348 8.81 -7.65 -31.13
C ALA A 348 9.86 -6.55 -31.36
N GLU A 349 9.65 -5.34 -30.83
CA GLU A 349 10.58 -4.21 -30.96
C GLU A 349 11.78 -4.28 -30.00
N ILE A 350 11.78 -5.22 -29.06
CA ILE A 350 12.84 -5.37 -28.05
C ILE A 350 13.51 -6.74 -28.15
N SER A 351 14.79 -6.78 -27.77
CA SER A 351 15.61 -7.99 -27.81
C SER A 351 15.12 -9.04 -26.80
N ASN A 352 15.42 -10.32 -27.05
CA ASN A 352 15.09 -11.42 -26.13
C ASN A 352 15.69 -11.19 -24.72
N THR A 353 16.88 -10.60 -24.64
CA THR A 353 17.52 -10.23 -23.37
C THR A 353 16.70 -9.19 -22.61
N GLU A 354 16.20 -8.16 -23.29
CA GLU A 354 15.33 -7.16 -22.68
C GLU A 354 14.00 -7.78 -22.22
N ARG A 355 13.36 -8.62 -23.05
CA ARG A 355 12.15 -9.37 -22.68
C ARG A 355 12.37 -10.18 -21.41
N GLN A 356 13.47 -10.93 -21.34
CA GLN A 356 13.82 -11.72 -20.16
C GLN A 356 14.05 -10.84 -18.92
N GLN A 357 14.71 -9.68 -19.06
CA GLN A 357 14.91 -8.75 -17.96
C GLN A 357 13.57 -8.22 -17.42
N ILE A 358 12.64 -7.86 -18.30
CA ILE A 358 11.31 -7.39 -17.91
C ILE A 358 10.53 -8.54 -17.25
N TYR A 359 10.59 -9.75 -17.80
CA TYR A 359 9.95 -10.91 -17.20
C TYR A 359 10.51 -11.19 -15.80
N ASN A 360 11.83 -11.22 -15.63
CA ASN A 360 12.49 -11.42 -14.34
C ASN A 360 12.06 -10.35 -13.32
N PHE A 361 11.86 -9.11 -13.79
CA PHE A 361 11.35 -8.03 -12.96
C PHE A 361 9.94 -8.34 -12.42
N TYR A 362 9.04 -8.86 -13.25
CA TYR A 362 7.65 -9.21 -12.88
C TYR A 362 7.45 -10.67 -12.48
N TYR A 363 8.53 -11.42 -12.35
CA TYR A 363 8.48 -12.87 -12.14
C TYR A 363 7.57 -13.25 -10.98
N LEU A 364 7.65 -12.50 -9.88
CA LEU A 364 6.79 -12.72 -8.72
C LEU A 364 5.32 -12.42 -9.00
N ASP A 365 4.98 -11.43 -9.80
CA ASP A 365 3.58 -11.15 -10.18
C ASP A 365 3.02 -12.30 -11.04
N TYR A 366 3.83 -12.83 -11.96
CA TYR A 366 3.48 -13.99 -12.79
C TYR A 366 3.16 -15.22 -11.93
N LEU A 367 4.08 -15.56 -11.02
CA LEU A 367 3.90 -16.69 -10.12
C LEU A 367 2.75 -16.48 -9.14
N MET A 368 2.62 -15.30 -8.54
CA MET A 368 1.67 -15.01 -7.47
C MET A 368 0.22 -15.03 -7.94
N PHE A 369 -0.03 -14.58 -9.18
CA PHE A 369 -1.38 -14.52 -9.76
C PHE A 369 -1.64 -15.57 -10.83
N ASN A 370 -0.76 -16.58 -10.93
CA ASN A 370 -0.87 -17.69 -11.87
C ASN A 370 -1.11 -17.20 -13.31
N TYR A 371 -0.24 -16.31 -13.78
CA TYR A 371 -0.21 -15.90 -15.18
C TYR A 371 0.74 -16.79 -15.96
N SER A 372 0.38 -17.12 -17.20
CA SER A 372 1.26 -17.81 -18.11
C SER A 372 2.43 -16.92 -18.48
N VAL A 373 3.63 -17.49 -18.53
CA VAL A 373 4.83 -16.79 -18.99
C VAL A 373 4.58 -16.32 -20.43
N PRO A 374 4.78 -15.03 -20.75
CA PRO A 374 4.69 -14.57 -22.12
C PRO A 374 5.78 -15.29 -22.90
N TYR A 375 5.43 -15.97 -24.00
CA TYR A 375 6.41 -16.63 -24.86
C TYR A 375 7.51 -15.62 -25.22
N VAL A 376 8.72 -15.88 -24.71
CA VAL A 376 9.88 -14.97 -24.77
C VAL A 376 10.43 -14.92 -26.18
#